data_AF-A0A661PAU1-F1
#
_entry.id   AF-A0A661PAU1-F1
#
_cell.length_a   1.000
_cell.length_b   1.000
_cell.length_c   1.000
_cell.angle_alpha   90.00
_cell.angle_beta   90.00
_cell.angle_gamma   90.00
#
_symmetry.space_group_name_H-M   'P 1'
#
loop_
_entity.id
_entity.type
_entity.pdbx_description
1 polymer ?
#
loop_
_entity_poly.entity_id
_entity_poly.type
_entity_poly.pdbx_seq_one_letter_code
_entity_poly.pdbx_strand_id
1 'polypeptide(L)'
;MGGGSITLDLSQLADLGEFLGGIFVVFSLVYLAIQIRQNTQSNRAENFARGLERISEMQATLSRDPELASLHARGVADASSLTPQERIRFTWWFAEAFGAFEFLFHQSQTGAIPDEIWERWSETVAWWLSYPGVQAWWRANPAPFSRSFTRFVDELVREGQFDVASAARWQEFVSGSPVPMDSPAAQQSVEPDVE
;
A
#
# COMPACT_ATOMS: atom_id res chain seq x y z
N MET A 1 72.01 16.76 32.11
CA MET A 1 71.19 15.54 32.30
C MET A 1 70.05 15.94 33.22
N GLY A 2 68.81 16.16 32.78
CA GLY A 2 68.06 15.49 31.72
C GLY A 2 67.12 14.48 32.35
N GLY A 3 65.94 14.92 32.79
CA GLY A 3 64.95 14.07 33.44
C GLY A 3 63.69 14.85 33.83
N GLY A 4 63.01 15.46 32.86
CA GLY A 4 61.68 16.03 33.08
C GLY A 4 60.66 14.90 33.24
N SER A 5 60.33 14.54 34.47
CA SER A 5 59.22 13.62 34.77
C SER A 5 57.91 14.35 34.49
N ILE A 6 57.20 13.95 33.44
CA ILE A 6 55.83 14.40 33.18
C ILE A 6 54.93 13.74 34.25
N THR A 7 54.69 14.40 35.38
CA THR A 7 53.69 13.96 36.35
C THR A 7 52.33 14.45 35.88
N LEU A 8 51.58 13.58 35.20
CA LEU A 8 50.16 13.81 34.89
C LEU A 8 49.37 13.90 36.21
N ASP A 9 48.69 15.02 36.44
CA ASP A 9 47.81 15.20 37.60
C ASP A 9 46.50 14.42 37.38
N LEU A 10 45.91 13.89 38.47
CA LEU A 10 44.67 13.11 38.42
C LEU A 10 43.51 13.93 37.82
N SER A 11 43.54 15.25 38.02
CA SER A 11 42.63 16.23 37.41
C SER A 11 42.74 16.23 35.88
N GLN A 12 43.95 16.30 35.33
CA GLN A 12 44.21 16.30 33.90
C GLN A 12 43.79 14.99 33.22
N LEU A 13 43.92 13.86 33.93
CA LEU A 13 43.45 12.56 33.44
C LEU A 13 41.91 12.47 33.45
N ALA A 14 41.25 13.06 34.45
CA ALA A 14 39.80 13.15 34.52
C ALA A 14 39.25 14.06 33.41
N ASP A 15 39.84 15.24 33.20
CA ASP A 15 39.47 16.18 32.14
C ASP A 15 39.64 15.55 30.76
N LEU A 16 40.72 14.78 30.55
CA LEU A 16 40.93 14.03 29.31
C LEU A 16 39.89 12.92 29.13
N GLY A 17 39.53 12.21 30.20
CA GLY A 17 38.49 11.19 30.19
C GLY A 17 37.10 11.76 29.88
N GLU A 18 36.78 12.93 30.43
CA GLU A 18 35.54 13.66 30.17
C GLU A 18 35.48 14.17 28.72
N PHE A 19 36.58 14.74 28.22
CA PHE A 19 36.70 15.19 26.84
C PHE A 19 36.52 14.04 25.84
N LEU A 20 37.22 12.92 26.07
CA LEU A 20 37.08 11.72 25.23
C LEU A 20 35.67 11.13 25.36
N GLY A 21 35.10 11.07 26.56
CA GLY A 21 33.74 10.62 26.82
C GLY A 21 32.71 11.44 26.06
N GLY A 22 32.83 12.77 26.05
CA GLY A 22 32.00 13.67 25.27
C GLY A 22 32.08 13.39 23.77
N ILE A 23 33.29 13.15 23.24
CA ILE A 23 33.49 12.78 21.83
C ILE A 23 32.81 11.44 21.51
N PHE A 24 32.96 10.43 22.37
CA PHE A 24 32.29 9.13 22.20
C PHE A 24 30.77 9.25 22.22
N VAL A 25 30.20 10.11 23.07
CA VAL A 25 28.75 10.37 23.10
C VAL A 25 28.28 10.99 21.78
N VAL A 26 28.99 11.99 21.25
CA VAL A 26 28.64 12.62 19.97
C VAL A 26 28.68 11.60 18.82
N PHE A 27 29.73 10.77 18.73
CA PHE A 27 29.80 9.71 17.73
C PHE A 27 28.67 8.68 17.88
N SER A 28 28.33 8.31 19.11
CA SER A 28 27.23 7.38 19.40
C SER A 28 25.90 7.95 18.94
N LEU A 29 25.64 9.24 19.15
CA LEU A 29 24.42 9.91 18.68
C LEU A 29 24.35 10.01 17.16
N VAL A 30 25.46 10.33 16.49
CA VAL A 30 25.53 10.36 15.02
C VAL A 30 25.29 8.97 14.44
N TYR A 31 25.94 7.94 14.99
CA TYR A 31 25.72 6.56 14.58
C TYR A 31 24.28 6.14 14.79
N LEU A 32 23.68 6.43 15.95
CA LEU A 32 22.28 6.13 16.24
C LEU A 32 21.34 6.83 15.25
N ALA A 33 21.59 8.10 14.91
CA ALA A 33 20.79 8.82 13.92
C ALA A 33 20.88 8.16 12.53
N ILE A 34 22.07 7.75 12.10
CA ILE A 34 22.27 7.01 10.84
C ILE A 34 21.55 5.64 10.90
N GLN A 35 21.69 4.92 12.01
CA GLN A 35 21.08 3.61 12.23
C GLN A 35 19.55 3.69 12.17
N ILE A 36 18.94 4.69 12.82
CA ILE A 36 17.50 4.92 12.78
C ILE A 36 17.03 5.22 11.36
N ARG A 37 17.79 6.04 10.60
CA ARG A 37 17.45 6.36 9.21
C ARG A 37 17.50 5.13 8.31
N GLN A 38 18.55 4.30 8.44
CA GLN A 38 18.68 3.06 7.68
C GLN A 38 17.59 2.05 8.05
N ASN A 39 17.31 1.88 9.34
CA ASN A 39 16.24 1.02 9.82
C ASN A 39 14.86 1.46 9.28
N THR A 40 14.60 2.77 9.27
CA THR A 40 13.37 3.34 8.72
C THR A 40 13.22 3.04 7.22
N GLN A 41 14.29 3.18 6.44
CA GLN A 41 14.26 2.84 5.00
C GLN A 41 14.05 1.34 4.76
N SER A 42 14.70 0.49 5.56
CA SER A 42 14.51 -0.96 5.48
C SER A 42 13.06 -1.35 5.80
N ASN A 43 12.47 -0.80 6.88
CA ASN A 43 11.09 -1.08 7.27
C ASN A 43 10.09 -0.64 6.19
N ARG A 44 10.33 0.51 5.54
CA ARG A 44 9.51 0.99 4.42
C ARG A 44 9.51 0.00 3.25
N ALA A 45 10.69 -0.42 2.82
CA ALA A 45 10.83 -1.38 1.73
C ALA A 45 10.16 -2.72 2.05
N GLU A 46 10.32 -3.20 3.29
CA GLU A 46 9.69 -4.45 3.74
C GLU A 46 8.16 -4.35 3.78
N ASN A 47 7.60 -3.27 4.34
CA ASN A 47 6.15 -3.08 4.37
C ASN A 47 5.56 -2.94 2.96
N PHE A 48 6.26 -2.27 2.05
CA PHE A 48 5.86 -2.22 0.66
C PHE A 48 5.87 -3.61 0.00
N ALA A 49 6.93 -4.39 0.20
CA ALA A 49 7.03 -5.75 -0.31
C ALA A 49 5.90 -6.65 0.22
N ARG A 50 5.60 -6.59 1.53
CA ARG A 50 4.49 -7.33 2.15
C ARG A 50 3.13 -6.93 1.56
N GLY A 51 2.90 -5.63 1.35
CA GLY A 51 1.68 -5.14 0.71
C GLY A 51 1.53 -5.66 -0.72
N LEU A 52 2.61 -5.62 -1.50
CA LEU A 52 2.65 -6.11 -2.88
C LEU A 52 2.45 -7.63 -2.95
N GLU A 53 3.03 -8.39 -2.02
CA GLU A 53 2.87 -9.84 -1.92
C GLU A 53 1.41 -10.23 -1.71
N ARG A 54 0.72 -9.62 -0.72
CA ARG A 54 -0.71 -9.88 -0.48
C ARG A 54 -1.58 -9.62 -1.71
N ILE A 55 -1.30 -8.55 -2.44
CA ILE A 55 -2.07 -8.21 -3.64
C ILE A 55 -1.74 -9.17 -4.79
N SER A 56 -0.48 -9.56 -4.93
CA SER A 56 -0.06 -10.55 -5.93
C SER A 56 -0.70 -11.91 -5.67
N GLU A 57 -0.82 -12.34 -4.41
CA GLU A 57 -1.49 -13.58 -4.02
C GLU A 57 -2.99 -13.55 -4.33
N MET A 58 -3.65 -12.42 -4.04
CA MET A 58 -5.06 -12.22 -4.39
C MET A 58 -5.29 -12.32 -5.90
N GLN A 59 -4.44 -11.67 -6.71
CA GLN A 59 -4.51 -11.72 -8.17
C GLN A 59 -4.19 -13.12 -8.70
N ALA A 60 -3.19 -13.79 -8.12
CA ALA A 60 -2.83 -15.16 -8.47
C ALA A 60 -3.98 -16.13 -8.18
N THR A 61 -4.77 -15.89 -7.13
CA THR A 61 -5.93 -16.72 -6.79
C THR A 61 -7.00 -16.64 -7.88
N LEU A 62 -7.32 -15.44 -8.38
CA LEU A 62 -8.22 -15.29 -9.53
C LEU A 62 -7.65 -15.89 -10.83
N SER A 63 -6.34 -15.77 -11.04
CA SER A 63 -5.68 -16.32 -12.23
C SER A 63 -5.70 -17.85 -12.28
N ARG A 64 -5.56 -18.50 -11.11
CA ARG A 64 -5.46 -19.97 -11.01
C ARG A 64 -6.80 -20.68 -10.91
N ASP A 65 -7.84 -20.02 -10.41
CA ASP A 65 -9.18 -20.59 -10.24
C ASP A 65 -10.18 -19.98 -11.25
N PRO A 66 -10.46 -20.65 -12.38
CA PRO A 66 -11.37 -20.13 -13.40
C PRO A 66 -12.83 -20.03 -12.93
N GLU A 67 -13.24 -20.86 -11.97
CA GLU A 67 -14.58 -20.79 -11.39
C GLU A 67 -14.71 -19.50 -10.56
N LEU A 68 -13.70 -19.22 -9.73
CA LEU A 68 -13.65 -17.98 -8.95
C LEU A 68 -13.52 -16.75 -9.86
N ALA A 69 -12.74 -16.81 -10.94
CA ALA A 69 -12.65 -15.72 -11.92
C ALA A 69 -14.01 -15.39 -12.55
N SER A 70 -14.75 -16.42 -12.97
CA SER A 70 -16.10 -16.27 -13.55
C SER A 70 -17.11 -15.75 -12.53
N LEU A 71 -17.09 -16.29 -11.30
CA LEU A 71 -17.88 -15.79 -10.18
C LEU A 71 -17.60 -14.30 -9.94
N HIS A 72 -16.32 -13.94 -9.85
CA HIS A 72 -15.89 -12.59 -9.56
C HIS A 72 -16.34 -11.63 -10.66
N ALA A 73 -16.13 -11.96 -11.94
CA ALA A 73 -16.56 -11.15 -13.08
C ALA A 73 -18.10 -10.91 -13.09
N ARG A 74 -18.90 -11.94 -12.84
CA ARG A 74 -20.36 -11.80 -12.71
C ARG A 74 -20.74 -10.99 -11.50
N GLY A 75 -20.11 -11.25 -10.36
CA GLY A 75 -20.44 -10.64 -9.07
C GLY A 75 -20.14 -9.14 -9.02
N VAL A 76 -19.06 -8.68 -9.64
CA VAL A 76 -18.77 -7.23 -9.71
C VAL A 76 -19.73 -6.49 -10.64
N ALA A 77 -20.13 -7.10 -11.76
CA ALA A 77 -21.10 -6.52 -12.67
C ALA A 77 -22.51 -6.48 -12.05
N ASP A 78 -22.96 -7.62 -11.52
CA ASP A 78 -24.26 -7.76 -10.88
C ASP A 78 -24.22 -8.79 -9.75
N ALA A 79 -24.06 -8.31 -8.52
CA ALA A 79 -24.07 -9.14 -7.33
C ALA A 79 -25.43 -9.82 -7.10
N SER A 80 -26.55 -9.36 -7.68
CA SER A 80 -27.87 -9.96 -7.53
C SER A 80 -27.95 -11.36 -8.18
N SER A 81 -27.16 -11.57 -9.24
CA SER A 81 -27.06 -12.84 -9.98
C SER A 81 -26.42 -13.99 -9.21
N LEU A 82 -25.74 -13.72 -8.09
CA LEU A 82 -25.03 -14.71 -7.29
C LEU A 82 -25.97 -15.50 -6.36
N THR A 83 -25.79 -16.83 -6.33
CA THR A 83 -26.39 -17.72 -5.33
C THR A 83 -25.86 -17.44 -3.92
N PRO A 84 -26.52 -17.90 -2.84
CA PRO A 84 -26.04 -17.69 -1.47
C PRO A 84 -24.62 -18.20 -1.22
N GLN A 85 -24.25 -19.36 -1.78
CA GLN A 85 -22.90 -19.92 -1.64
C GLN A 85 -21.86 -19.09 -2.39
N GLU A 86 -22.19 -18.65 -3.60
CA GLU A 86 -21.37 -17.76 -4.41
C GLU A 86 -21.14 -16.41 -3.72
N ARG A 87 -22.16 -15.84 -3.06
CA ARG A 87 -22.02 -14.62 -2.26
C ARG A 87 -21.04 -14.75 -1.11
N ILE A 88 -20.95 -15.93 -0.48
CA ILE A 88 -19.97 -16.18 0.59
C ILE A 88 -18.56 -16.17 0.01
N ARG A 89 -18.31 -16.89 -1.11
CA ARG A 89 -17.01 -16.87 -1.79
C ARG A 89 -16.62 -15.46 -2.24
N PHE A 90 -17.56 -14.74 -2.83
CA PHE A 90 -17.40 -13.34 -3.25
C PHE A 90 -17.05 -12.44 -2.07
N THR A 91 -17.75 -12.61 -0.95
CA THR A 91 -17.54 -11.83 0.27
C THR A 91 -16.15 -12.04 0.85
N TRP A 92 -15.69 -13.28 0.97
CA TRP A 92 -14.36 -13.56 1.52
C TRP A 92 -13.23 -13.08 0.62
N TRP A 93 -13.42 -13.17 -0.71
CA TRP A 93 -12.46 -12.62 -1.64
C TRP A 93 -12.33 -11.09 -1.48
N PHE A 94 -13.46 -10.37 -1.45
CA PHE A 94 -13.44 -8.92 -1.26
C PHE A 94 -12.98 -8.50 0.14
N ALA A 95 -13.25 -9.30 1.17
CA ALA A 95 -12.75 -9.05 2.52
C ALA A 95 -11.22 -9.10 2.56
N GLU A 96 -10.59 -10.08 1.90
CA GLU A 96 -9.12 -10.14 1.80
C GLU A 96 -8.57 -8.99 0.95
N ALA A 97 -9.23 -8.67 -0.18
CA ALA A 97 -8.85 -7.56 -1.04
C ALA A 97 -8.84 -6.21 -0.29
N PHE A 98 -9.96 -5.88 0.34
CA PHE A 98 -10.11 -4.63 1.10
C PHE A 98 -9.28 -4.65 2.38
N GLY A 99 -8.99 -5.82 2.96
CA GLY A 99 -8.03 -5.97 4.05
C GLY A 99 -6.59 -5.63 3.65
N ALA A 100 -6.18 -6.00 2.42
CA ALA A 100 -4.88 -5.60 1.88
C ALA A 100 -4.81 -4.07 1.63
N PHE A 101 -5.88 -3.47 1.09
CA PHE A 101 -5.96 -2.02 0.93
C PHE A 101 -6.00 -1.27 2.26
N GLU A 102 -6.71 -1.80 3.26
CA GLU A 102 -6.71 -1.24 4.61
C GLU A 102 -5.31 -1.29 5.24
N PHE A 103 -4.58 -2.39 5.06
CA PHE A 103 -3.20 -2.46 5.52
C PHE A 103 -2.35 -1.35 4.88
N LEU A 104 -2.41 -1.20 3.55
CA LEU A 104 -1.68 -0.15 2.83
C LEU A 104 -2.07 1.25 3.29
N PHE A 105 -3.36 1.50 3.52
CA PHE A 105 -3.88 2.75 4.07
C PHE A 105 -3.24 3.07 5.41
N HIS A 106 -3.26 2.14 6.37
CA HIS A 106 -2.65 2.41 7.69
C HIS A 106 -1.13 2.59 7.61
N GLN A 107 -0.45 1.86 6.71
CA GLN A 107 0.98 2.05 6.51
C GLN A 107 1.32 3.40 5.87
N SER A 108 0.48 3.94 4.98
CA SER A 108 0.69 5.29 4.43
C SER A 108 0.51 6.38 5.49
N GLN A 109 -0.51 6.24 6.36
CA GLN A 109 -0.74 7.18 7.47
C GLN A 109 0.43 7.26 8.47
N THR A 110 1.31 6.26 8.51
CA THR A 110 2.52 6.25 9.36
C THR A 110 3.79 6.65 8.62
N GLY A 111 3.69 6.96 7.31
CA GLY A 111 4.83 7.23 6.44
C GLY A 111 5.69 6.00 6.15
N ALA A 112 5.18 4.79 6.40
CA ALA A 112 5.84 3.53 6.07
C ALA A 112 5.64 3.15 4.59
N ILE A 113 4.60 3.69 3.95
CA ILE A 113 4.38 3.65 2.50
C ILE A 113 4.38 5.10 1.98
N PRO A 114 5.15 5.44 0.95
CA PRO A 114 5.11 6.75 0.30
C PRO A 114 3.72 7.11 -0.22
N ASP A 115 3.36 8.39 -0.16
CA ASP A 115 2.04 8.89 -0.56
C ASP A 115 1.69 8.55 -2.01
N GLU A 116 2.65 8.66 -2.94
CA GLU A 116 2.48 8.28 -4.36
C GLU A 116 2.09 6.80 -4.53
N ILE A 117 2.68 5.91 -3.73
CA ILE A 117 2.34 4.48 -3.78
C ILE A 117 0.93 4.27 -3.25
N TRP A 118 0.56 4.98 -2.18
CA TRP A 118 -0.79 4.93 -1.64
C TRP A 118 -1.82 5.49 -2.61
N GLU A 119 -1.52 6.61 -3.28
CA GLU A 119 -2.39 7.26 -4.27
C GLU A 119 -2.83 6.26 -5.35
N ARG A 120 -1.88 5.56 -5.97
CA ARG A 120 -2.19 4.51 -6.97
C ARG A 120 -3.08 3.39 -6.42
N TRP A 121 -2.87 2.96 -5.18
CA TRP A 121 -3.73 1.93 -4.56
C TRP A 121 -5.10 2.48 -4.16
N SER A 122 -5.17 3.75 -3.77
CA SER A 122 -6.42 4.45 -3.47
C SER A 122 -7.29 4.58 -4.73
N GLU A 123 -6.68 4.89 -5.88
CA GLU A 123 -7.32 4.86 -7.20
C GLU A 123 -7.81 3.44 -7.56
N THR A 124 -7.05 2.40 -7.18
CA THR A 124 -7.46 1.01 -7.39
C THR A 124 -8.72 0.67 -6.56
N VAL A 125 -8.79 1.16 -5.32
CA VAL A 125 -10.00 1.02 -4.48
C VAL A 125 -11.18 1.76 -5.12
N ALA A 126 -10.98 3.00 -5.56
CA ALA A 126 -12.00 3.77 -6.25
C ALA A 126 -12.49 3.08 -7.54
N TRP A 127 -11.58 2.50 -8.32
CA TRP A 127 -11.91 1.71 -9.50
C TRP A 127 -12.75 0.48 -9.14
N TRP A 128 -12.43 -0.26 -8.07
CA TRP A 128 -13.29 -1.35 -7.61
C TRP A 128 -14.69 -0.89 -7.20
N LEU A 129 -14.77 0.25 -6.52
CA LEU A 129 -16.04 0.83 -6.08
C LEU A 129 -16.88 1.40 -7.23
N SER A 130 -16.31 1.56 -8.42
CA SER A 130 -17.10 1.92 -9.62
C SER A 130 -18.09 0.83 -10.04
N TYR A 131 -17.85 -0.42 -9.63
CA TYR A 131 -18.68 -1.57 -9.99
C TYR A 131 -19.92 -1.68 -9.10
N PRO A 132 -21.14 -1.80 -9.66
CA PRO A 132 -22.38 -1.88 -8.87
C PRO A 132 -22.40 -3.03 -7.87
N GLY A 133 -21.84 -4.18 -8.23
CA GLY A 133 -21.76 -5.35 -7.35
C GLY A 133 -20.85 -5.13 -6.15
N VAL A 134 -19.75 -4.38 -6.32
CA VAL A 134 -18.84 -4.04 -5.23
C VAL A 134 -19.47 -3.01 -4.30
N GLN A 135 -20.18 -2.01 -4.83
CA GLN A 135 -20.96 -1.08 -4.00
C GLN A 135 -22.07 -1.79 -3.22
N ALA A 136 -22.72 -2.79 -3.82
CA ALA A 136 -23.72 -3.60 -3.14
C ALA A 136 -23.09 -4.42 -2.00
N TRP A 137 -21.92 -5.03 -2.24
CA TRP A 137 -21.15 -5.73 -1.22
C TRP A 137 -20.72 -4.79 -0.08
N TRP A 138 -20.15 -3.62 -0.40
CA TRP A 138 -19.73 -2.64 0.62
C TRP A 138 -20.90 -2.19 1.51
N ARG A 139 -22.04 -1.85 0.88
CA ARG A 139 -23.26 -1.44 1.62
C ARG A 139 -23.85 -2.54 2.49
N ALA A 140 -23.65 -3.81 2.14
CA ALA A 140 -24.05 -4.92 2.99
C ALA A 140 -23.18 -5.04 4.26
N ASN A 141 -22.05 -4.31 4.31
CA ASN A 141 -21.07 -4.30 5.39
C ASN A 141 -20.76 -5.70 5.96
N PRO A 142 -20.33 -6.66 5.12
CA PRO A 142 -20.22 -8.05 5.55
C PRO A 142 -18.94 -8.34 6.35
N ALA A 143 -18.00 -7.41 6.42
CA ALA A 143 -16.75 -7.54 7.17
C ALA A 143 -16.44 -6.26 7.96
N PRO A 144 -16.00 -6.36 9.23
CA PRO A 144 -15.66 -5.19 10.02
C PRO A 144 -14.28 -4.65 9.61
N PHE A 145 -14.26 -3.45 9.02
CA PHE A 145 -13.03 -2.68 8.79
C PHE A 145 -12.84 -1.61 9.88
N SER A 146 -11.63 -1.06 9.99
CA SER A 146 -11.37 0.05 10.90
C SER A 146 -12.17 1.29 10.54
N ARG A 147 -12.54 2.08 11.55
CA ARG A 147 -13.35 3.30 11.36
C ARG A 147 -12.71 4.32 10.41
N SER A 148 -11.38 4.43 10.40
CA SER A 148 -10.69 5.36 9.51
C SER A 148 -10.72 4.88 8.06
N PHE A 149 -10.51 3.59 7.81
CA PHE A 149 -10.61 3.02 6.47
C PHE A 149 -12.06 3.04 5.94
N THR A 150 -13.04 2.68 6.78
CA THR A 150 -14.46 2.80 6.41
C THR A 150 -14.82 4.22 5.99
N ARG A 151 -14.36 5.24 6.74
CA ARG A 151 -14.61 6.64 6.37
C ARG A 151 -14.01 6.99 5.01
N PHE A 152 -12.77 6.59 4.76
CA PHE A 152 -12.09 6.81 3.47
C PHE A 152 -12.89 6.20 2.31
N VAL A 153 -13.34 4.94 2.46
CA VAL A 153 -14.14 4.27 1.43
C VAL A 153 -15.52 4.94 1.26
N ASP A 154 -16.18 5.31 2.35
CA ASP A 154 -17.47 6.01 2.31
C ASP A 154 -17.37 7.39 1.64
N GLU A 155 -16.25 8.10 1.83
CA GLU A 155 -15.95 9.36 1.14
C GLU A 155 -15.80 9.14 -0.37
N LEU A 156 -15.06 8.13 -0.81
CA LEU A 156 -14.97 7.76 -2.24
C LEU A 156 -16.36 7.46 -2.83
N VAL A 157 -17.19 6.72 -2.09
CA VAL A 157 -18.56 6.40 -2.51
C VAL A 157 -19.46 7.62 -2.59
N ARG A 158 -19.36 8.53 -1.62
CA ARG A 158 -20.17 9.75 -1.57
C ARG A 158 -19.78 10.73 -2.68
N GLU A 159 -18.50 10.88 -2.94
CA GLU A 159 -18.00 11.84 -3.93
C GLU A 159 -18.15 11.35 -5.36
N GLY A 160 -18.39 10.04 -5.54
CA GLY A 160 -18.53 9.44 -6.86
C GLY A 160 -17.27 9.62 -7.69
N GLN A 161 -16.10 9.73 -7.05
CA GLN A 161 -14.78 9.80 -7.66
C GLN A 161 -14.38 8.43 -8.19
N PHE A 162 -15.22 7.89 -9.05
CA PHE A 162 -15.03 6.61 -9.71
C PHE A 162 -14.77 6.89 -11.18
N ASP A 163 -13.72 6.30 -11.74
CA ASP A 163 -13.59 6.25 -13.17
C ASP A 163 -14.53 5.17 -13.75
N VAL A 164 -15.82 5.53 -13.82
CA VAL A 164 -16.88 4.67 -14.38
C VAL A 164 -16.58 4.33 -15.85
N ALA A 165 -15.89 5.22 -16.57
CA ALA A 165 -15.47 4.96 -17.93
C ALA A 165 -14.39 3.87 -18.00
N SER A 166 -13.41 3.85 -17.08
CA SER A 166 -12.45 2.74 -16.96
C SER A 166 -13.12 1.42 -16.63
N ALA A 167 -14.13 1.44 -15.76
CA ALA A 167 -14.90 0.24 -15.42
C ALA A 167 -15.65 -0.32 -16.63
N ALA A 168 -16.31 0.56 -17.40
CA ALA A 168 -17.00 0.19 -18.63
C ALA A 168 -16.03 -0.35 -19.69
N ARG A 169 -14.87 0.31 -19.90
CA ARG A 169 -13.82 -0.17 -20.81
C ARG A 169 -13.31 -1.56 -20.43
N TRP A 170 -13.12 -1.82 -19.14
CA TRP A 170 -12.72 -3.15 -18.67
C TRP A 170 -13.81 -4.18 -18.94
N GLN A 171 -15.08 -3.86 -18.69
CA GLN A 171 -16.20 -4.75 -18.99
C GLN A 171 -16.27 -5.09 -20.48
N GLU A 172 -16.11 -4.09 -21.36
CA GLU A 172 -16.07 -4.28 -22.82
C GLU A 172 -14.90 -5.19 -23.24
N PHE A 173 -13.71 -4.98 -22.67
CA PHE A 173 -12.55 -5.82 -22.91
C PHE A 173 -12.80 -7.28 -22.49
N VAL A 174 -13.36 -7.50 -21.29
CA VAL A 174 -13.63 -8.85 -20.77
C VAL A 174 -14.78 -9.53 -21.51
N SER A 175 -15.79 -8.79 -21.99
CA SER A 175 -16.88 -9.33 -22.80
C SER A 175 -16.46 -9.68 -24.23
N GLY A 176 -15.22 -9.37 -24.64
CA GLY A 176 -14.71 -9.59 -25.99
C GLY A 176 -15.26 -8.59 -27.01
N SER A 177 -15.78 -7.45 -26.55
CA SER A 177 -16.20 -6.35 -27.42
C SER A 177 -14.97 -5.65 -28.01
N PRO A 178 -14.97 -5.20 -29.27
CA PRO A 178 -13.84 -4.48 -29.84
C PRO A 178 -13.60 -3.18 -29.07
N VAL A 179 -12.47 -3.07 -28.37
CA VAL A 179 -12.07 -1.82 -27.70
C VAL A 179 -11.63 -0.83 -28.78
N PRO A 180 -12.28 0.34 -28.93
CA PRO A 180 -11.89 1.34 -29.93
C PRO A 180 -10.44 1.79 -29.72
N MET A 181 -9.63 1.84 -30.80
CA MET A 181 -8.22 2.25 -30.76
C MET A 181 -8.01 3.70 -30.28
N ASP A 182 -9.04 4.55 -30.36
CA ASP A 182 -9.02 5.94 -29.90
C ASP A 182 -9.37 6.09 -28.41
N SER A 183 -9.39 4.99 -27.67
CA SER A 183 -9.60 5.01 -26.21
C SER A 183 -8.44 5.74 -25.52
N PRO A 184 -8.70 6.63 -24.53
CA PRO A 184 -7.68 7.46 -23.86
C PRO A 184 -6.46 6.68 -23.32
N ALA A 185 -6.63 5.39 -23.01
CA ALA A 185 -5.56 4.51 -22.53
C ALA A 185 -4.40 4.34 -23.53
N ALA A 186 -4.66 4.45 -24.84
CA ALA A 186 -3.63 4.40 -25.88
C ALA A 186 -2.77 5.67 -25.94
N GLN A 187 -3.21 6.78 -25.33
CA GLN A 187 -2.48 8.05 -25.33
C GLN A 187 -1.61 8.24 -24.08
N GLN A 188 -1.84 7.48 -23.00
CA GLN A 188 -1.04 7.55 -21.77
C GLN A 188 0.18 6.61 -21.74
N SER A 189 0.31 5.71 -22.72
CA SER A 189 1.39 4.69 -22.75
C SER A 189 2.60 5.09 -23.62
N VAL A 190 2.68 6.35 -24.07
CA VAL A 190 3.81 6.83 -24.90
C VAL A 190 4.38 8.13 -24.33
N GLU A 191 5.13 8.02 -23.24
CA GLU A 191 6.23 8.94 -22.98
C GLU A 191 7.44 8.10 -22.57
N PRO A 192 8.43 7.90 -23.44
CA PRO A 192 9.71 7.38 -23.02
C PRO A 192 10.44 8.54 -22.34
N ASP A 193 10.63 8.46 -21.02
CA ASP A 193 11.60 9.30 -20.32
C ASP A 193 12.99 9.02 -20.92
N VAL A 194 13.39 9.87 -21.86
CA VAL A 194 14.74 10.01 -22.37
C VAL A 194 15.05 11.51 -22.41
N GLU A 195 15.63 12.01 -21.32
CA GLU A 195 16.90 12.75 -21.32
C GLU A 195 17.49 12.85 -19.90
#